data_AF-A0A2M9EEB8-F1
#
_entry.id   AF-A0A2M9EEB8-F1
#
_cell.length_a   1.000
_cell.length_b   1.000
_cell.length_c   1.000
_cell.angle_alpha   90.00
_cell.angle_beta   90.00
_cell.angle_gamma   90.00
#
_symmetry.space_group_name_H-M   'P 1'
#
loop_
_entity.id
_entity.type
_entity.pdbx_description
1 polymer ?
#
loop_
_entity_poly.entity_id
_entity_poly.type
_entity_poly.pdbx_seq_one_letter_code
_entity_poly.pdbx_strand_id
1 'polypeptide(L)' 'MTSIVLTQAHTHEGKPYTAGERLDVDSSSADWLIANGVARHDRQPDPAPSPEGGDKPTEPKPTTSHRKESKS' A
#
# COMPACT_ATOMS: atom_id res chain seq x y z
N MET A 1 10.59 -17.87 -3.30
CA MET A 1 10.20 -16.65 -4.01
C MET A 1 8.79 -16.83 -4.51
N THR A 2 7.90 -16.00 -3.99
CA THR A 2 6.46 -16.01 -4.22
C THR A 2 6.09 -14.73 -4.94
N SER A 3 5.47 -14.87 -6.10
CA SER A 3 5.02 -13.74 -6.89
C SER A 3 3.59 -13.35 -6.51
N ILE A 4 3.41 -12.08 -6.19
CA ILE A 4 2.15 -11.47 -5.78
C ILE A 4 1.89 -10.24 -6.63
N VAL A 5 0.62 -9.91 -6.84
CA VAL A 5 0.18 -8.67 -7.47
C VAL A 5 -0.17 -7.68 -6.37
N LEU A 6 0.45 -6.51 -6.38
CA LEU A 6 0.14 -5.45 -5.44
C LEU A 6 -1.26 -4.89 -5.74
N THR A 7 -2.09 -4.71 -4.72
CA THR A 7 -3.38 -4.01 -4.84
C THR A 7 -3.23 -2.52 -4.50
N GLN A 8 -2.14 -2.15 -3.82
CA GLN A 8 -1.80 -0.80 -3.40
C GLN A 8 -0.35 -0.46 -3.76
N ALA A 9 -0.01 0.83 -3.85
CA ALA A 9 1.38 1.23 -4.10
C ALA A 9 2.29 0.83 -2.92
N HIS A 10 3.43 0.22 -3.22
CA HIS A 10 4.38 -0.28 -2.22
C HIS A 10 5.82 0.00 -2.65
N THR A 11 6.70 0.33 -1.71
CA THR A 11 8.12 0.53 -1.99
C THR A 11 8.90 -0.68 -1.49
N HIS A 12 9.46 -1.46 -2.41
CA HIS A 12 10.28 -2.63 -2.09
C HIS A 12 11.73 -2.39 -2.49
N GLU A 13 12.66 -2.57 -1.56
CA GLU A 13 14.10 -2.33 -1.76
C GLU A 13 14.44 -0.95 -2.37
N GLY A 14 13.67 0.08 -2.01
CA GLY A 14 13.85 1.45 -2.52
C GLY A 14 13.28 1.69 -3.92
N LYS A 15 12.61 0.69 -4.53
CA LYS A 15 11.88 0.85 -5.78
C LYS A 15 10.38 1.01 -5.49
N PRO A 16 9.74 2.08 -5.99
CA PRO A 16 8.30 2.23 -5.90
C PRO A 16 7.62 1.31 -6.92
N TYR A 17 6.65 0.54 -6.44
CA TYR A 17 5.75 -0.31 -7.22
C TYR A 17 4.33 0.21 -7.09
N THR A 18 3.57 0.14 -8.18
CA THR A 18 2.18 0.62 -8.23
C THR A 18 1.20 -0.51 -7.99
N ALA A 19 -0.04 -0.14 -7.64
CA ALA A 19 -1.16 -1.08 -7.63
C ALA A 19 -1.33 -1.71 -9.03
N GLY A 20 -1.46 -3.04 -9.06
CA GLY A 20 -1.52 -3.86 -10.26
C GLY A 20 -0.17 -4.45 -10.69
N GLU A 21 0.94 -3.99 -10.12
CA GLU A 21 2.26 -4.52 -10.48
C GLU A 21 2.55 -5.84 -9.75
N ARG A 22 3.26 -6.75 -10.44
CA ARG A 22 3.78 -7.99 -9.84
C ARG A 22 5.06 -7.71 -9.08
N LEU A 23 5.07 -8.11 -7.81
CA LEU A 23 6.23 -8.10 -6.93
C LEU A 23 6.61 -9.53 -6.56
N ASP A 24 7.90 -9.83 -6.59
CA ASP A 24 8.43 -11.12 -6.16
C ASP A 24 9.10 -10.94 -4.79
N VAL A 25 8.60 -11.64 -3.78
CA VAL A 25 9.07 -11.53 -2.39
C VAL A 25 9.21 -12.92 -1.75
N ASP A 26 9.74 -12.98 -0.54
CA ASP A 26 9.70 -14.21 0.25
C ASP A 26 8.27 -14.60 0.65
N SER A 27 8.01 -15.89 0.84
CA SER A 27 6.71 -16.43 1.23
C SER A 27 6.14 -15.73 2.47
N SER A 28 6.99 -15.42 3.46
CA SER A 28 6.56 -14.76 4.70
C SER A 28 6.11 -13.31 4.45
N SER A 29 6.79 -12.62 3.53
CA SER A 29 6.45 -11.25 3.15
C SER A 29 5.21 -11.21 2.28
N ALA A 30 5.06 -12.17 1.37
CA ALA A 30 3.85 -12.32 0.57
C ALA A 30 2.63 -12.56 1.45
N ASP A 31 2.72 -13.49 2.41
CA ASP A 31 1.64 -13.78 3.35
C ASP A 31 1.25 -12.53 4.14
N TRP A 32 2.22 -11.78 4.67
CA TRP A 32 1.95 -10.52 5.35
C TRP A 32 1.26 -9.49 4.45
N LEU A 33 1.73 -9.29 3.20
CA LEU A 33 1.13 -8.34 2.27
C LEU A 33 -0.31 -8.75 1.89
N ILE A 34 -0.58 -10.04 1.77
CA ILE A 34 -1.91 -10.58 1.48
C ILE A 34 -2.83 -10.45 2.69
N ALA A 35 -2.36 -10.79 3.88
CA ALA A 35 -3.13 -10.68 5.13
C ALA A 35 -3.51 -9.22 5.45
N ASN A 36 -2.68 -8.26 5.05
CA ASN A 36 -2.97 -6.83 5.19
C ASN A 36 -3.77 -6.25 4.00
N GLY A 37 -4.08 -7.05 2.98
CA GLY A 37 -4.82 -6.61 1.79
C GLY A 37 -4.04 -5.70 0.84
N VAL A 38 -2.71 -5.61 0.99
CA VAL A 38 -1.78 -4.80 0.17
C VAL A 38 -1.37 -5.52 -1.12
N ALA A 39 -1.45 -6.85 -1.13
CA ALA A 39 -1.17 -7.68 -2.29
C ALA A 39 -2.10 -8.88 -2.38
N ARG A 40 -2.03 -9.59 -3.51
CA ARG A 40 -2.85 -10.76 -3.80
C ARG A 40 -2.08 -11.77 -4.64
N HIS A 41 -2.40 -13.05 -4.51
CA HIS A 41 -1.80 -14.06 -5.37
C HIS A 41 -2.21 -13.89 -6.85
N ASP A 42 -1.22 -13.88 -7.74
CA ASP A 42 -1.40 -13.76 -9.21
C ASP A 42 -2.33 -14.84 -9.77
N ARG A 43 -2.34 -16.03 -9.15
CA ARG A 43 -3.15 -17.18 -9.59
C ARG A 43 -4.63 -17.09 -9.20
N GLN A 44 -5.04 -16.13 -8.38
CA GLN A 44 -6.43 -16.05 -7.96
C GLN A 44 -7.23 -15.21 -8.96
N PRO A 45 -8.17 -15.78 -9.73
CA PRO A 45 -9.17 -14.99 -10.43
C PRO A 45 -10.00 -14.23 -9.41
N ASP A 46 -10.28 -12.95 -9.72
CA ASP A 46 -11.06 -11.97 -8.97
C ASP A 46 -12.11 -12.54 -7.96
N PRO A 47 -11.94 -12.51 -6.62
CA PRO A 47 -13.07 -12.24 -5.77
C PRO A 47 -13.42 -10.77 -6.00
N ALA A 48 -14.68 -10.59 -6.35
CA ALA A 48 -15.41 -9.34 -6.46
C ALA A 48 -14.90 -8.23 -5.52
N PRO A 49 -15.06 -6.95 -5.91
CA PRO A 49 -14.61 -5.81 -5.11
C PRO A 49 -15.22 -5.89 -3.71
N SER A 50 -14.40 -6.23 -2.70
CA SER A 50 -14.77 -6.00 -1.30
C SER A 50 -14.71 -4.50 -1.06
N PRO A 51 -15.82 -3.83 -0.71
CA PRO A 51 -15.76 -2.55 -0.05
C PRO A 51 -15.42 -2.79 1.44
N GLU A 52 -14.76 -1.80 2.06
CA GLU A 52 -14.32 -1.76 3.48
C GLU A 52 -12.98 -2.47 3.77
N GLY A 53 -11.96 -1.85 4.35
CA GLY A 53 -11.71 -0.52 4.93
C GLY A 53 -10.28 -0.59 5.49
N GLY A 54 -9.45 0.44 5.64
CA GLY A 54 -9.61 1.87 5.56
C GLY A 54 -8.43 2.43 6.37
N ASP A 55 -7.30 2.69 5.73
CA ASP A 55 -6.29 3.61 6.27
C ASP A 55 -5.82 4.58 5.19
N LYS A 56 -6.76 5.49 4.95
CA LYS A 56 -6.57 6.92 4.67
C LYS A 56 -6.21 7.33 3.23
N PRO A 57 -6.85 8.41 2.74
CA PRO A 57 -6.76 8.85 1.36
C PRO A 57 -5.43 9.53 1.08
N THR A 58 -4.94 9.35 -0.15
CA THR A 58 -4.14 10.36 -0.83
C THR A 58 -4.86 11.71 -0.78
N GLU A 59 -4.35 12.65 0.01
CA GLU A 59 -4.52 14.08 -0.24
C GLU A 59 -3.14 14.75 -0.14
N PRO A 60 -2.51 15.14 -1.26
CA PRO A 60 -1.41 16.09 -1.21
C PRO A 60 -2.02 17.46 -0.93
N LYS A 61 -2.02 17.90 0.33
CA LYS A 61 -2.35 19.28 0.67
C LYS A 61 -1.06 20.11 0.78
N PRO A 62 -0.82 21.05 -0.15
CA PRO A 62 0.28 21.99 -0.03
C PRO A 62 -0.12 23.19 0.86
N THR A 63 0.88 23.82 1.46
CA THR A 63 0.92 25.21 1.98
C THR A 63 0.43 25.54 3.41
N THR A 64 1.20 26.47 4.00
CA THR A 64 0.87 27.44 5.06
C THR A 64 0.82 26.88 6.50
N SER A 65 1.87 27.09 7.30
CA SER A 65 2.18 28.34 8.03
C SER A 65 1.20 28.60 9.19
N HIS A 66 1.74 29.15 10.28
CA HIS A 66 1.07 29.66 11.48
C HIS A 66 0.86 28.69 12.66
N ARG A 67 1.87 28.60 13.53
CA ARG A 67 1.69 29.03 14.93
C ARG A 67 3.02 29.54 15.49
N LYS A 68 3.15 30.86 15.55
CA LYS A 68 4.01 31.53 16.53
C LYS A 68 3.08 31.92 17.67
N GLU A 69 3.28 31.38 18.85
CA GLU A 69 2.85 32.01 20.11
C GLU A 69 4.07 31.89 21.03
N SER A 70 4.89 32.94 21.19
CA SER A 70 4.67 34.13 22.01
C SER A 70 4.43 33.80 23.49
N LYS A 71 5.55 33.72 24.22
CA LYS A 71 5.83 34.30 25.55
C LYS A 71 4.63 34.65 26.44
N SER A 72 4.60 34.06 27.63
CA SER A 72 4.27 34.71 28.90
C SER A 72 5.09 34.07 30.02
#